data_AF-A0A3M1E3H1-F1
#
_entry.id   AF-A0A3M1E3H1-F1
#
_cell.length_a   1.000
_cell.length_b   1.000
_cell.length_c   1.000
_cell.angle_alpha   90.00
_cell.angle_beta   90.00
_cell.angle_gamma   90.00
#
_symmetry.space_group_name_H-M   'P 1'
#
loop_
_entity.id
_entity.type
_entity.pdbx_description
1 polymer ?
#
loop_
_entity_poly.entity_id
_entity_poly.type
_entity_poly.pdbx_seq_one_letter_code
_entity_poly.pdbx_strand_id
1 'polypeptide(L)'
;MVAWTLLLMGLTVLVPCVWLPEWRAYQQVKIDEQAERHRLDHMARVVVRERRALAALQSDPAVLARMAQRELGYRPETGRIVDVAGSLQPPEEDGTESFVPQPVRPPRWLERWARHLPDLDYDRVFCEPDTRRILMGMSVALILVGLWIPTSRRSSD
;
A
#
# COMPACT_ATOMS: atom_id res chain seq x y z
N MET A 1 0.78 33.28 32.98
CA MET A 1 -0.18 32.24 32.52
C MET A 1 -0.52 32.39 31.04
N VAL A 2 -0.86 33.58 30.55
CA VAL A 2 -1.22 33.83 29.12
C VAL A 2 -0.15 33.39 28.10
N ALA A 3 1.13 33.59 28.38
CA ALA A 3 2.21 33.15 27.49
C ALA A 3 2.20 31.62 27.26
N TRP A 4 2.00 30.85 28.34
CA TRP A 4 1.96 29.39 28.27
C TRP A 4 0.74 28.88 27.50
N THR A 5 -0.42 29.51 27.63
CA THR A 5 -1.62 29.11 26.89
C THR A 5 -1.46 29.34 25.38
N LEU A 6 -0.83 30.44 24.98
CA LEU A 6 -0.54 30.73 23.57
C LEU A 6 0.44 29.71 22.98
N LEU A 7 1.46 29.33 23.75
CA LEU A 7 2.41 28.28 23.35
C LEU A 7 1.71 26.95 23.13
N LEU A 8 0.90 26.49 24.09
CA LEU A 8 0.17 25.22 23.98
C LEU A 8 -0.81 25.24 22.80
N MET A 9 -1.53 26.35 22.59
CA MET A 9 -2.45 26.49 21.47
C MET A 9 -1.73 26.46 20.12
N GLY A 10 -0.59 27.14 19.99
CA GLY A 10 0.23 27.06 18.78
C GLY A 10 0.75 25.64 18.53
N LEU A 11 1.26 24.98 19.57
CA LEU A 11 1.85 23.65 19.46
C LEU A 11 0.82 22.57 19.11
N THR A 12 -0.39 22.66 19.66
CA THR A 12 -1.50 21.73 19.35
C THR A 12 -1.97 21.80 17.90
N VAL A 13 -1.79 22.94 17.22
CA VAL A 13 -2.08 23.08 15.77
C VAL A 13 -0.86 22.71 14.92
N LEU A 14 0.34 23.11 15.35
CA LEU A 14 1.56 22.91 14.59
C LEU A 14 1.95 21.43 14.49
N VAL A 15 1.85 20.68 15.58
CA VAL A 15 2.21 19.25 15.62
C VAL A 15 1.43 18.42 14.60
N PRO A 16 0.07 18.45 14.55
CA PRO A 16 -0.67 17.71 13.54
C PRO A 16 -0.36 18.19 12.12
N CYS A 17 -0.13 19.50 11.90
CA CYS A 17 0.22 20.02 10.57
C CYS A 17 1.51 19.43 10.00
N VAL A 18 2.50 19.12 10.84
CA VAL A 18 3.77 18.50 10.42
C VAL A 18 3.65 16.98 10.36
N TRP A 19 3.01 16.38 11.36
CA TRP A 19 3.00 14.93 11.54
C TRP A 19 2.06 14.20 10.57
N LEU A 20 0.85 14.72 10.34
CA LEU A 20 -0.15 14.11 9.45
C LEU A 20 0.33 13.90 8.01
N PRO A 21 0.91 14.89 7.31
CA PRO A 21 1.35 14.68 5.93
C PRO A 21 2.47 13.65 5.81
N GLU A 22 3.39 13.60 6.76
CA GLU A 22 4.47 12.61 6.78
C GLU A 22 3.92 11.19 6.99
N TRP A 23 2.97 11.05 7.93
CA TRP A 23 2.27 9.79 8.14
C TRP A 23 1.50 9.35 6.89
N ARG A 24 0.89 10.27 6.16
CA ARG A 24 0.20 10.00 4.88
C ARG A 24 1.16 9.55 3.79
N ALA A 25 2.32 10.19 3.66
CA ALA A 25 3.35 9.76 2.73
C ALA A 25 3.83 8.34 3.06
N TYR A 26 4.05 8.04 4.36
CA TYR A 26 4.39 6.70 4.80
C TYR A 26 3.30 5.66 4.47
N GLN A 27 2.04 6.01 4.67
CA GLN A 27 0.91 5.14 4.32
C GLN A 27 0.86 4.82 2.83
N GLN A 28 1.08 5.82 1.96
CA GLN A 28 1.11 5.62 0.51
C GLN A 28 2.23 4.65 0.10
N VAL A 29 3.45 4.88 0.60
CA VAL A 29 4.58 3.98 0.35
C VAL A 29 4.28 2.55 0.79
N LYS A 30 3.60 2.38 1.93
CA LYS A 30 3.24 1.04 2.41
C LYS A 30 2.17 0.36 1.57
N ILE A 31 1.20 1.12 1.04
CA ILE A 31 0.18 0.58 0.13
C ILE A 31 0.83 0.15 -1.18
N ASP A 32 1.74 0.96 -1.72
CA ASP A 32 2.49 0.65 -2.94
C ASP A 32 3.34 -0.61 -2.76
N GLU A 33 4.05 -0.72 -1.62
CA GLU A 33 4.83 -1.90 -1.27
C GLU A 33 3.96 -3.17 -1.20
N GLN A 34 2.74 -3.09 -0.65
CA GLN A 34 1.83 -4.23 -0.63
C GLN A 34 1.36 -4.61 -2.04
N ALA A 35 1.06 -3.63 -2.89
CA ALA A 35 0.63 -3.86 -4.26
C ALA A 35 1.74 -4.52 -5.10
N GLU A 36 2.99 -4.09 -4.92
CA GLU A 36 4.14 -4.70 -5.57
C GLU A 36 4.37 -6.13 -5.12
N ARG A 37 4.33 -6.40 -3.80
CA ARG A 37 4.46 -7.76 -3.27
C ARG A 37 3.39 -8.68 -3.83
N HIS A 38 2.15 -8.21 -3.92
CA HIS A 38 1.07 -9.00 -4.50
C HIS A 38 1.30 -9.33 -5.99
N ARG A 39 1.81 -8.37 -6.78
CA ARG A 39 2.20 -8.61 -8.18
C ARG A 39 3.32 -9.65 -8.28
N LEU A 40 4.32 -9.56 -7.42
CA LEU A 40 5.43 -10.52 -7.39
C LEU A 40 4.95 -11.93 -7.02
N ASP A 41 4.07 -12.05 -6.02
CA ASP A 41 3.49 -13.33 -5.62
C ASP A 41 2.68 -13.96 -6.75
N HIS A 42 1.90 -13.15 -7.48
CA HIS A 42 1.15 -13.61 -8.64
C HIS A 42 2.08 -14.13 -9.74
N MET A 43 3.10 -13.34 -10.12
CA MET A 43 4.09 -13.75 -11.13
C MET A 43 4.85 -15.01 -10.71
N ALA A 44 5.23 -15.13 -9.43
CA ALA A 44 5.90 -16.31 -8.91
C ALA A 44 5.03 -17.58 -9.06
N ARG A 45 3.73 -17.49 -8.78
CA ARG A 45 2.78 -18.60 -8.98
C ARG A 45 2.69 -19.01 -10.44
N VAL A 46 2.62 -18.05 -11.37
CA VAL A 46 2.58 -18.30 -12.81
C VAL A 46 3.85 -19.02 -13.27
N VAL A 47 5.03 -18.52 -12.88
CA VAL A 47 6.33 -19.14 -13.23
C VAL A 47 6.42 -20.57 -12.69
N VAL A 48 5.94 -20.84 -11.47
CA VAL A 48 5.93 -22.20 -10.91
C VAL A 48 4.99 -23.11 -11.70
N ARG A 49 3.83 -22.62 -12.13
CA ARG A 49 2.90 -23.38 -12.99
C ARG A 49 3.53 -23.72 -14.34
N GLU A 50 4.13 -22.74 -15.00
CA GLU A 50 4.80 -22.94 -16.28
C GLU A 50 5.99 -23.89 -16.18
N ARG A 51 6.82 -23.76 -15.13
CA ARG A 51 7.93 -24.69 -14.89
C ARG A 51 7.46 -26.12 -14.66
N ARG A 52 6.33 -26.32 -13.96
CA ARG A 52 5.74 -27.65 -13.78
C ARG A 52 5.22 -28.21 -15.09
N ALA A 53 4.59 -27.39 -15.93
CA ALA A 53 4.14 -27.80 -17.26
C ALA A 53 5.32 -28.19 -18.17
N LEU A 54 6.39 -27.40 -18.18
CA LEU A 54 7.61 -27.72 -18.93
C LEU A 54 8.29 -29.00 -18.41
N ALA A 55 8.36 -29.19 -17.09
CA ALA A 55 8.91 -30.41 -16.51
C ALA A 55 8.09 -31.65 -16.91
N ALA A 56 6.75 -31.56 -16.90
CA ALA A 56 5.88 -32.64 -17.35
C ALA A 56 6.10 -32.96 -18.84
N LEU A 57 6.26 -31.95 -19.69
CA LEU A 57 6.56 -32.10 -21.12
C LEU A 57 7.92 -32.78 -21.35
N GLN A 58 8.93 -32.47 -20.53
CA GLN A 58 10.25 -33.09 -20.62
C GLN A 58 10.26 -34.53 -20.09
N SER A 59 9.45 -34.85 -19.08
CA SER A 59 9.42 -36.18 -18.48
C SER A 59 8.68 -37.23 -19.31
N ASP A 60 7.74 -36.82 -20.18
CA ASP A 60 6.92 -37.75 -20.95
C ASP A 60 7.04 -37.51 -22.48
N PRO A 61 7.83 -38.32 -23.20
CA PRO A 61 7.98 -38.19 -24.65
C PRO A 61 6.67 -38.48 -25.41
N ALA A 62 5.70 -39.18 -24.79
CA ALA A 62 4.39 -39.43 -25.41
C ALA A 62 3.54 -38.15 -25.47
N VAL A 63 3.68 -37.24 -24.50
CA VAL A 63 3.00 -35.93 -24.53
C VAL A 63 3.58 -35.07 -25.66
N LEU A 64 4.89 -35.11 -25.85
CA LEU A 64 5.58 -34.37 -26.92
C LEU A 64 5.17 -34.87 -28.31
N ALA A 65 5.01 -36.19 -28.49
CA ALA A 65 4.46 -36.77 -29.70
C ALA A 65 3.00 -36.35 -29.97
N ARG A 66 2.16 -36.27 -28.93
CA ARG A 66 0.77 -35.78 -29.06
C ARG A 66 0.71 -34.28 -29.40
N MET A 67 1.56 -33.46 -28.80
CA MET A 67 1.67 -32.03 -29.15
C MET A 67 2.16 -31.85 -30.58
N ALA A 68 3.20 -32.57 -31.01
CA ALA A 68 3.68 -32.54 -32.39
C ALA A 68 2.61 -32.99 -33.38
N GLN A 69 1.80 -34.00 -33.03
CA GLN A 69 0.70 -34.45 -33.87
C GLN A 69 -0.45 -33.42 -33.95
N ARG A 70 -0.73 -32.70 -32.87
CA ARG A 70 -1.81 -31.69 -32.82
C ARG A 70 -1.41 -30.36 -33.46
N GLU A 71 -0.21 -29.86 -33.20
CA GLU A 71 0.24 -28.53 -33.65
C GLU A 71 0.99 -28.57 -34.98
N LEU A 72 1.81 -29.60 -35.22
CA LEU A 72 2.60 -29.73 -36.45
C LEU A 72 1.95 -30.66 -37.49
N GLY A 73 0.80 -31.26 -37.16
CA GLY A 73 0.13 -32.24 -38.02
C GLY A 73 0.96 -33.50 -38.25
N TYR A 74 1.96 -33.77 -37.39
CA TYR A 74 2.87 -34.89 -37.56
C TYR A 74 2.12 -36.21 -37.41
N ARG A 75 2.05 -37.01 -38.48
CA ARG A 75 1.44 -38.34 -38.48
C ARG A 75 2.55 -39.40 -38.51
N PRO A 76 2.77 -40.17 -37.44
CA PRO A 76 3.73 -41.27 -37.48
C PRO A 76 3.23 -42.34 -38.46
N GLU A 77 4.05 -42.72 -39.44
CA GLU A 77 3.65 -43.61 -40.55
C GLU A 77 3.45 -45.09 -40.12
N THR A 78 3.89 -45.46 -38.92
CA THR A 78 3.85 -46.84 -38.42
C THR A 78 3.70 -46.87 -36.91
N GLY A 79 2.47 -46.98 -36.37
CA GLY A 79 2.32 -47.23 -34.93
C GLY A 79 0.93 -47.00 -34.36
N ARG A 80 0.35 -48.08 -33.84
CA ARG A 80 -0.91 -48.12 -33.08
C ARG A 80 -0.87 -47.14 -31.91
N ILE A 81 -1.68 -46.09 -32.01
CA ILE A 81 -1.84 -45.05 -30.99
C ILE A 81 -2.60 -45.67 -29.81
N VAL A 82 -1.92 -45.84 -28.66
CA VAL A 82 -2.57 -46.22 -27.40
C VAL A 82 -3.01 -44.93 -26.71
N ASP A 83 -4.33 -44.77 -26.64
CA ASP A 83 -4.95 -43.60 -26.03
C ASP A 83 -4.90 -43.72 -24.51
N VAL A 84 -3.79 -43.30 -23.90
CA VAL A 84 -3.71 -43.09 -22.45
C VAL A 84 -4.56 -41.87 -22.12
N ALA A 85 -5.74 -42.15 -21.53
CA ALA A 85 -6.71 -41.19 -21.03
C ALA A 85 -6.16 -40.44 -19.80
N GLY A 86 -5.26 -39.50 -20.04
CA GLY A 86 -4.89 -38.46 -19.09
C GLY A 86 -5.51 -37.15 -19.57
N SER A 87 -6.75 -36.88 -19.18
CA SER A 87 -7.39 -35.58 -19.40
C SER A 87 -6.59 -34.51 -18.64
N LEU A 88 -5.69 -33.82 -19.35
CA LEU A 88 -5.18 -32.51 -18.95
C LEU A 88 -6.35 -31.52 -19.05
N GLN A 89 -7.25 -31.55 -18.07
CA GLN A 89 -8.19 -30.45 -17.86
C GLN A 89 -7.33 -29.22 -17.57
N PRO A 90 -7.47 -28.11 -18.32
CA PRO A 90 -6.80 -26.88 -17.96
C PRO A 90 -7.27 -26.53 -16.53
N PRO A 91 -6.35 -26.35 -15.57
CA PRO A 91 -6.75 -25.96 -14.23
C PRO A 91 -7.54 -24.66 -14.36
N GLU A 92 -8.75 -24.65 -13.83
CA GLU A 92 -9.62 -23.48 -13.78
C GLU A 92 -8.77 -22.25 -13.39
N GLU A 93 -8.94 -21.16 -14.15
CA GLU A 93 -8.36 -19.87 -13.80
C GLU A 93 -8.84 -19.54 -12.39
N ASP A 94 -7.97 -19.80 -11.39
CA ASP A 94 -8.17 -19.34 -10.02
C ASP A 94 -8.54 -17.86 -10.13
N GLY A 95 -9.81 -17.57 -9.82
CA GLY A 95 -10.38 -16.25 -9.93
C GLY A 95 -9.41 -15.27 -9.31
N THR A 96 -8.99 -14.29 -10.10
CA THR A 96 -8.08 -13.25 -9.66
C THR A 96 -8.75 -12.53 -8.49
N GLU A 97 -8.44 -12.97 -7.26
CA GLU A 97 -8.94 -12.34 -6.05
C GLU A 97 -8.53 -10.87 -6.15
N SER A 98 -9.53 -9.99 -6.26
CA SER A 98 -9.30 -8.56 -6.37
C SER A 98 -8.51 -8.12 -5.16
N PHE A 99 -7.24 -7.79 -5.36
CA PHE A 99 -6.36 -7.35 -4.30
C PHE A 99 -6.87 -6.00 -3.77
N VAL A 100 -7.41 -6.02 -2.56
CA VAL A 100 -7.77 -4.81 -1.82
C VAL A 100 -6.61 -4.50 -0.88
N PRO A 101 -5.78 -3.48 -1.17
CA PRO A 101 -4.70 -3.09 -0.27
C PRO A 101 -5.29 -2.71 1.10
N GLN A 102 -4.72 -3.27 2.16
CA GLN A 102 -5.19 -2.97 3.51
C GLN A 102 -4.45 -1.73 4.02
N PRO A 103 -5.18 -0.65 4.35
CA PRO A 103 -4.55 0.53 4.93
C PRO A 103 -3.85 0.15 6.24
N VAL A 104 -2.67 0.71 6.48
CA VAL A 104 -1.90 0.41 7.69
C VAL A 104 -2.68 0.97 8.88
N ARG A 105 -3.19 0.08 9.73
CA ARG A 105 -3.97 0.49 10.90
C ARG A 105 -3.11 1.37 11.80
N PRO A 106 -3.63 2.53 12.25
CA PRO A 106 -2.92 3.34 13.20
C PRO A 106 -2.72 2.58 14.52
N PRO A 107 -1.74 2.98 15.35
CA PRO A 107 -1.56 2.36 16.65
C PRO A 107 -2.84 2.49 17.50
N ARG A 108 -3.20 1.43 18.24
CA ARG A 108 -4.49 1.30 18.96
C ARG A 108 -4.85 2.49 19.86
N TRP A 109 -3.87 3.18 20.41
CA TRP A 109 -4.11 4.37 21.22
C TRP A 109 -4.66 5.52 20.36
N LEU A 110 -4.14 5.71 19.15
CA LEU A 110 -4.59 6.74 18.21
C LEU A 110 -6.02 6.45 17.73
N GLU A 111 -6.36 5.19 17.44
CA GLU A 111 -7.74 4.79 17.12
C GLU A 111 -8.74 5.11 18.24
N ARG A 112 -8.31 4.99 19.50
CA ARG A 112 -9.14 5.29 20.67
C ARG A 112 -9.37 6.80 20.81
N TRP A 113 -8.34 7.61 20.53
CA TRP A 113 -8.45 9.06 20.52
C TRP A 113 -9.28 9.57 19.33
N ALA A 114 -9.06 9.00 18.14
CA ALA A 114 -9.81 9.32 16.92
C ALA A 114 -11.32 9.14 17.10
N ARG A 115 -11.76 8.14 17.86
CA ARG A 115 -13.19 7.94 18.17
C ARG A 115 -13.85 9.07 18.97
N HIS A 116 -13.07 9.89 19.66
CA HIS A 116 -13.58 11.03 20.43
C HIS A 116 -13.47 12.35 19.65
N LEU A 117 -12.80 12.33 18.50
CA LEU A 117 -12.69 13.48 17.62
C LEU A 117 -13.96 13.58 16.76
N PRO A 118 -14.51 14.79 16.55
CA PRO A 118 -15.64 14.98 15.65
C PRO A 118 -15.26 14.55 14.23
N ASP A 119 -16.24 14.12 13.44
CA ASP A 119 -16.06 13.67 12.05
C ASP A 119 -15.81 14.88 11.13
N LEU A 120 -14.63 15.50 11.32
CA LEU A 120 -14.11 16.56 10.49
C LEU A 120 -13.21 15.95 9.44
N ASP A 121 -13.22 16.53 8.24
CA ASP A 121 -12.29 16.19 7.18
C ASP A 121 -10.88 16.73 7.51
N TYR A 122 -10.22 16.05 8.45
CA TYR A 122 -8.90 16.41 8.97
C TYR A 122 -7.84 16.40 7.88
N ASP A 123 -8.00 15.55 6.87
CA ASP A 123 -7.10 15.52 5.71
C ASP A 123 -7.19 16.85 4.96
N ARG A 124 -8.40 17.35 4.71
CA ARG A 124 -8.56 18.63 4.02
C ARG A 124 -8.04 19.81 4.83
N VAL A 125 -8.16 19.78 6.15
CA VAL A 125 -7.67 20.89 7.00
C VAL A 125 -6.15 20.88 7.13
N PHE A 126 -5.54 19.71 7.34
CA PHE A 126 -4.12 19.59 7.70
C PHE A 126 -3.21 19.15 6.56
N CYS A 127 -3.73 18.47 5.52
CA CYS A 127 -2.93 17.99 4.39
C CYS A 127 -3.03 18.91 3.16
N GLU A 128 -4.11 19.68 3.00
CA GLU A 128 -4.24 20.66 1.90
C GLU A 128 -3.13 21.72 1.98
N PRO A 129 -2.32 21.91 0.92
CA PRO A 129 -1.10 22.72 0.99
C PRO A 129 -1.37 24.19 1.33
N ASP A 130 -2.48 24.76 0.87
CA ASP A 130 -2.83 26.16 1.10
C ASP A 130 -3.30 26.37 2.54
N THR A 131 -4.24 25.57 3.02
CA THR A 131 -4.74 25.63 4.41
C THR A 131 -3.61 25.35 5.41
N ARG A 132 -2.78 24.35 5.14
CA ARG A 132 -1.65 23.97 6.00
C ARG A 132 -0.65 25.11 6.15
N ARG A 133 -0.28 25.81 5.06
CA ARG A 133 0.66 26.95 5.13
C ARG A 133 0.12 28.07 6.01
N ILE A 134 -1.17 28.38 5.89
CA ILE A 134 -1.84 29.40 6.70
C ILE A 134 -1.84 28.99 8.18
N LEU A 135 -2.26 27.74 8.49
CA LEU A 135 -2.28 27.22 9.86
C LEU A 135 -0.89 27.17 10.49
N MET A 136 0.12 26.70 9.75
CA MET A 136 1.51 26.73 10.18
C MET A 136 1.96 28.16 10.47
N GLY A 137 1.72 29.11 9.56
CA GLY A 137 2.07 30.52 9.76
C GLY A 137 1.43 31.11 11.01
N MET A 138 0.12 30.90 11.20
CA MET A 138 -0.61 31.37 12.38
C MET A 138 -0.09 30.74 13.68
N SER A 139 0.19 29.43 13.67
CA SER A 139 0.70 28.74 14.86
C SER A 139 2.11 29.20 15.25
N VAL A 140 3.00 29.41 14.27
CA VAL A 140 4.34 29.97 14.50
C VAL A 140 4.24 31.39 15.04
N ALA A 141 3.35 32.22 14.48
CA ALA A 141 3.12 33.57 14.98
C ALA A 141 2.63 33.57 16.43
N LEU A 142 1.68 32.69 16.81
CA LEU A 142 1.21 32.53 18.18
C LEU A 142 2.34 32.12 19.14
N ILE A 143 3.21 31.20 18.71
CA ILE A 143 4.37 30.76 19.50
C ILE A 143 5.34 31.93 19.71
N LEU A 144 5.67 32.68 18.66
CA LEU A 144 6.55 33.85 18.76
C LEU A 144 5.97 34.93 19.67
N VAL A 145 4.69 35.24 19.56
CA VAL A 145 4.00 36.19 20.46
C VAL A 145 4.02 35.67 21.90
N GLY A 146 3.74 34.38 22.10
CA GLY A 146 3.80 33.74 23.41
C GLY A 146 5.19 33.82 24.06
N LEU A 147 6.27 33.70 23.27
CA LEU A 147 7.65 33.88 23.72
C LEU A 147 8.03 35.35 23.94
N TRP A 148 7.46 36.27 23.16
CA TRP A 148 7.78 37.68 23.22
C TRP A 148 7.24 38.35 24.50
N ILE A 149 6.02 38.01 24.91
CA ILE A 149 5.35 38.55 26.11
C ILE A 149 6.21 38.46 27.40
N PRO A 150 6.83 37.32 27.75
CA PRO A 150 7.69 37.25 28.94
C PRO A 150 9.01 37.99 28.75
N THR A 151 9.55 38.09 27.52
CA THR A 151 10.80 38.83 27.27
C THR A 151 10.64 40.33 27.42
N SER A 152 9.51 40.90 26.99
CA SER A 152 9.27 42.34 27.07
C SER A 152 9.07 42.84 28.51
N ARG A 153 8.60 41.97 29.41
CA ARG A 153 8.49 42.31 30.84
C ARG A 153 9.85 42.39 31.55
N ARG A 154 10.87 41.68 31.07
CA ARG A 154 12.21 41.68 31.67
C ARG A 154 13.06 42.90 31.35
N SER A 155 12.69 43.68 30.33
CA SER A 155 13.47 44.87 29.91
C SER A 155 13.01 46.18 30.57
N SER A 156 11.96 46.14 31.39
CA SER A 156 11.39 47.32 32.06
C SER A 156 11.64 47.35 33.57
N ASP A 157 12.27 46.31 34.11
CA ASP A 157 12.82 46.24 35.46
C ASP A 157 14.35 46.44 35.40
#